data_AF-A0A392NTN8-F1
#
_entry.id   AF-A0A392NTN8-F1
#
_cell.length_a   1.000
_cell.length_b   1.000
_cell.length_c   1.000
_cell.angle_alpha   90.00
_cell.angle_beta   90.00
_cell.angle_gamma   90.00
#
_symmetry.space_group_name_H-M   'P 1'
#
loop_
_entity.id
_entity.type
_entity.pdbx_description
1 polymer ?
#
loop_
_entity_poly.entity_id
_entity_poly.type
_entity_poly.pdbx_seq_one_letter_code
_entity_poly.pdbx_strand_id
1 'polypeptide(L)'
;MADFIAGSGKKHIIILSSLDFGKWQKVDMSSGLQIYYLSSANSNGADENCEQLGWKKLQDYDPSQKHWKYLNDLAEGNATPEDTISIEDELEEENYYASLPFAALFSFLK
;
A
#
# COMPACT_ATOMS: atom_id res chain seq x y z
N MET A 1 4.11 -16.38 -2.83
CA MET A 1 4.10 -15.53 -4.04
C MET A 1 5.28 -14.55 -4.02
N ALA A 2 5.51 -13.85 -2.92
CA ALA A 2 6.69 -12.98 -2.74
C ALA A 2 8.01 -13.70 -3.01
N ASP A 3 8.26 -14.87 -2.40
CA ASP A 3 9.49 -15.66 -2.64
C ASP A 3 9.68 -16.07 -4.11
N PHE A 4 8.58 -16.42 -4.78
CA PHE A 4 8.61 -16.75 -6.20
C PHE A 4 9.01 -15.54 -7.05
N ILE A 5 8.47 -14.36 -6.73
CA ILE A 5 8.80 -13.12 -7.43
C ILE A 5 10.24 -12.71 -7.12
N ALA A 6 10.70 -12.81 -5.87
CA ALA A 6 12.08 -12.56 -5.47
C ALA A 6 13.06 -13.50 -6.21
N GLY A 7 12.71 -14.78 -6.36
CA GLY A 7 13.47 -15.75 -7.13
C GLY A 7 13.44 -15.56 -8.65
N SER A 8 12.56 -14.70 -9.18
CA SER A 8 12.38 -14.50 -10.64
C SER A 8 13.43 -13.58 -11.28
N GLY A 9 14.24 -12.88 -10.48
CA GLY A 9 15.26 -11.94 -10.96
C GLY A 9 14.70 -10.64 -11.56
N LYS A 10 13.40 -10.39 -11.41
CA LYS A 10 12.76 -9.13 -11.84
C LYS A 10 13.18 -8.00 -10.91
N LYS A 11 13.58 -6.87 -11.52
CA LYS A 11 14.00 -5.66 -10.78
C LYS A 11 12.86 -4.69 -10.50
N HIS A 12 11.80 -4.76 -11.29
CA HIS A 12 10.64 -3.88 -11.19
C HIS A 12 9.40 -4.75 -11.14
N ILE A 13 8.58 -4.50 -10.12
CA ILE A 13 7.31 -5.19 -9.91
C ILE A 13 6.23 -4.12 -9.86
N ILE A 14 5.17 -4.32 -10.65
CA ILE A 14 4.03 -3.41 -10.69
C ILE A 14 2.83 -4.19 -10.18
N ILE A 15 2.21 -3.69 -9.11
CA ILE A 15 0.98 -4.23 -8.54
C ILE A 15 -0.17 -3.36 -9.03
N LEU A 16 -1.09 -3.96 -9.80
CA LEU A 16 -2.29 -3.28 -10.26
C LEU A 16 -3.45 -3.69 -9.35
N SER A 17 -4.14 -2.70 -8.80
CA SER A 17 -5.32 -2.88 -7.96
C SER A 17 -6.35 -1.80 -8.25
N SER A 18 -7.63 -2.13 -8.09
CA SER A 18 -8.72 -1.16 -8.14
C SER A 18 -9.03 -0.70 -6.72
N LEU A 19 -9.22 0.61 -6.55
CA LEU A 19 -9.71 1.18 -5.31
C LEU A 19 -11.24 1.31 -5.37
N ASP A 20 -11.94 0.88 -4.32
CA ASP A 20 -13.37 1.10 -4.20
C ASP A 20 -13.61 2.51 -3.64
N PHE A 21 -13.85 3.44 -4.56
CA PHE A 21 -14.09 4.84 -4.23
C PHE A 21 -15.38 5.08 -3.43
N GLY A 22 -16.30 4.12 -3.38
CA GLY A 22 -17.50 4.23 -2.54
C GLY A 22 -17.19 4.26 -1.04
N LYS A 23 -16.03 3.72 -0.64
CA LYS A 23 -15.50 3.80 0.73
C LYS A 23 -14.56 4.99 0.94
N TRP A 24 -14.28 5.75 -0.11
CA TRP A 24 -13.27 6.80 -0.12
C TRP A 24 -13.92 8.18 -0.23
N GLN A 25 -14.25 8.77 0.92
CA GLN A 25 -14.99 10.05 0.97
C GLN A 25 -14.16 11.29 0.56
N LYS A 26 -12.83 11.15 0.37
CA LYS A 26 -11.90 12.27 0.13
C LYS A 26 -11.41 12.42 -1.32
N VAL A 27 -11.91 11.64 -2.27
CA VAL A 27 -11.50 11.81 -3.68
C VAL A 27 -12.33 12.86 -4.38
N ASP A 28 -11.63 13.87 -4.87
CA ASP A 28 -12.18 14.74 -5.88
C ASP A 28 -12.40 13.96 -7.19
N MET A 29 -13.64 13.50 -7.40
CA MET A 29 -14.10 12.84 -8.62
C MET A 29 -14.31 13.80 -9.80
N SER A 30 -14.22 15.12 -9.58
CA SER A 30 -14.51 16.12 -10.62
C SER A 30 -13.48 16.12 -11.76
N SER A 31 -12.31 15.56 -11.52
CA SER A 31 -11.17 15.51 -12.47
C SER A 31 -11.03 14.19 -13.24
N GLY A 32 -12.01 13.28 -13.17
CA GLY A 32 -12.06 12.03 -13.95
C GLY A 32 -11.38 10.82 -13.28
N LEU A 33 -11.14 9.74 -14.06
CA LEU A 33 -10.46 8.53 -13.59
C LEU A 33 -9.02 8.86 -13.16
N GLN A 34 -8.75 8.77 -11.86
CA GLN A 34 -7.43 9.09 -11.29
C GLN A 34 -6.65 7.82 -11.01
N ILE A 35 -5.42 7.76 -11.54
CA ILE A 35 -4.44 6.74 -11.17
C ILE A 35 -3.75 7.19 -9.88
N TYR A 36 -3.84 6.33 -8.87
CA TYR A 36 -3.11 6.50 -7.63
C TYR A 36 -1.90 5.56 -7.60
N TYR A 37 -0.80 6.04 -7.04
CA TYR A 37 0.44 5.27 -6.96
C TYR A 37 0.97 5.21 -5.53
N LEU A 38 1.69 4.13 -5.26
CA LEU A 38 2.54 3.93 -4.10
C LEU A 38 3.82 3.25 -4.59
N SER A 39 5.00 3.80 -4.26
CA SER A 39 6.29 3.32 -4.73
C SER A 39 7.23 3.03 -3.57
N SER A 40 8.09 2.00 -3.72
CA SER A 40 9.18 1.74 -2.78
C SER A 40 10.43 2.58 -3.05
N ALA A 41 10.42 3.44 -4.08
CA ALA A 41 11.55 4.30 -4.43
C ALA A 41 11.94 5.27 -3.30
N ASN A 42 10.97 5.72 -2.50
CA ASN A 42 11.18 6.54 -1.31
C ASN A 42 10.41 5.96 -0.12
N SER A 43 10.93 6.15 1.09
CA SER A 43 10.33 5.64 2.33
C SER A 43 8.92 6.18 2.60
N ASN A 44 8.60 7.36 2.09
CA ASN A 44 7.29 7.99 2.22
C ASN A 44 6.32 7.59 1.09
N GLY A 45 6.69 6.63 0.23
CA GLY A 45 5.84 6.15 -0.85
C GLY A 45 5.88 6.97 -2.14
N ALA A 46 6.64 8.07 -2.20
CA ALA A 46 6.69 8.99 -3.35
C ALA A 46 7.63 8.50 -4.46
N ASP A 47 7.36 8.91 -5.69
CA ASP A 47 8.17 8.61 -6.88
C ASP A 47 8.03 9.74 -7.91
N GLU A 48 9.13 10.43 -8.18
CA GLU A 48 9.16 11.56 -9.11
C GLU A 48 8.70 11.14 -10.53
N ASN A 49 8.96 9.90 -10.95
CA ASN A 49 8.53 9.44 -12.28
C ASN A 49 7.01 9.31 -12.35
N CYS A 50 6.36 8.85 -11.28
CA CYS A 50 4.90 8.77 -11.22
C CYS A 50 4.26 10.17 -11.19
N GLU A 51 4.89 11.11 -10.48
CA GLU A 51 4.43 12.51 -10.42
C GLU A 51 4.54 13.22 -11.78
N GLN A 52 5.63 12.97 -12.52
CA GLN A 52 5.79 13.49 -13.88
C GLN A 52 4.73 12.95 -14.86
N LEU A 53 4.19 11.75 -14.62
CA LEU A 53 3.08 11.18 -15.37
C LEU A 53 1.70 11.74 -14.94
N GLY A 54 1.67 12.64 -13.95
CA GLY A 54 0.45 13.22 -13.39
C GLY A 54 -0.34 12.26 -12.49
N TRP A 55 0.28 11.17 -12.02
CA TRP A 55 -0.37 10.25 -11.08
C TRP A 55 -0.36 10.84 -9.68
N LYS A 56 -1.42 10.56 -8.91
CA LYS A 56 -1.54 11.06 -7.54
C LYS A 56 -0.93 10.04 -6.57
N LYS A 57 -0.06 10.50 -5.67
CA LYS A 57 0.40 9.63 -4.58
C LYS A 57 -0.81 9.22 -3.73
N LEU A 58 -0.82 7.98 -3.27
CA LEU A 58 -1.76 7.51 -2.26
C LEU A 58 -1.54 8.31 -0.96
N GLN A 59 -2.43 9.27 -0.69
CA GLN A 59 -2.24 10.28 0.37
C GLN A 59 -2.24 9.66 1.78
N ASP A 60 -3.04 8.62 1.97
CA ASP A 60 -3.21 7.96 3.27
C ASP A 60 -2.15 6.85 3.50
N TYR A 61 -1.09 6.81 2.69
CA TYR A 61 0.07 5.98 2.98
C TYR A 61 0.93 6.63 4.07
N ASP A 62 0.93 6.03 5.25
CA ASP A 62 1.82 6.34 6.35
C ASP A 62 2.49 5.05 6.87
N PRO A 63 3.80 4.84 6.65
CA PRO A 63 4.51 3.65 7.12
C PRO A 63 4.57 3.53 8.64
N SER A 64 4.30 4.62 9.38
CA SER A 64 4.28 4.63 10.84
C SER A 64 2.92 4.21 11.43
N GLN A 65 1.88 4.17 10.61
CA GLN A 65 0.55 3.71 11.01
C GLN A 65 0.57 2.22 11.37
N LYS A 66 -0.22 1.84 12.38
CA LYS A 66 -0.26 0.48 12.95
C LYS A 66 -0.32 -0.63 11.90
N HIS A 67 -1.22 -0.53 10.91
CA HIS A 67 -1.41 -1.58 9.91
C HIS A 67 -0.27 -1.68 8.90
N TRP A 68 0.21 -0.54 8.38
CA TRP A 68 1.37 -0.54 7.49
C TRP A 68 2.62 -1.04 8.22
N LYS A 69 2.79 -0.66 9.48
CA LYS A 69 3.86 -1.16 10.33
C LYS A 69 3.75 -2.67 10.52
N TYR A 70 2.58 -3.20 10.87
CA TYR A 70 2.36 -4.64 10.96
C TYR A 70 2.70 -5.38 9.67
N LEU A 71 2.26 -4.89 8.51
CA LEU A 71 2.58 -5.51 7.22
C LEU A 71 4.09 -5.51 6.93
N ASN A 72 4.80 -4.45 7.31
CA ASN A 72 6.26 -4.36 7.18
C ASN A 72 6.94 -5.34 8.14
N ASP A 73 6.56 -5.34 9.41
CA ASP A 73 7.12 -6.25 10.43
C ASP A 73 6.85 -7.71 10.04
N LEU A 74 5.68 -8.02 9.47
CA LEU A 74 5.32 -9.34 8.95
C LEU A 74 6.19 -9.74 7.76
N ALA A 75 6.42 -8.82 6.81
CA ALA A 75 7.27 -9.05 5.65
C ALA A 75 8.75 -9.26 6.03
N GLU A 76 9.22 -8.56 7.05
CA GLU A 76 10.59 -8.67 7.58
C GLU A 76 10.78 -9.88 8.52
N GLY A 77 9.70 -10.56 8.90
CA GLY A 77 9.74 -11.69 9.84
C GLY A 77 9.85 -11.27 11.31
N ASN A 78 9.56 -10.01 11.62
CA ASN A 78 9.61 -9.39 12.95
C ASN A 78 8.26 -9.37 13.67
N ALA A 79 7.15 -9.71 12.99
CA ALA A 79 5.82 -9.68 13.59
C ALA A 79 5.68 -10.67 14.76
N THR A 80 5.13 -10.17 15.87
CA THR A 80 4.80 -10.94 17.06
C THR A 80 3.30 -11.25 17.14
N PRO A 81 2.86 -12.24 17.94
CA PRO A 81 1.43 -12.51 18.15
C PRO A 81 0.64 -11.31 18.70
N GLU A 82 1.32 -10.39 19.41
CA GLU A 82 0.75 -9.16 19.96
C GLU A 82 0.50 -8.10 18.87
N ASP A 83 1.17 -8.20 17.73
CA ASP A 83 0.97 -7.33 16.58
C ASP A 83 -0.25 -7.72 15.73
N THR A 84 -0.96 -8.80 16.10
CA THR A 84 -2.17 -9.25 15.41
C THR A 84 -3.22 -8.15 15.43
N ILE A 85 -3.65 -7.75 14.24
CA ILE A 85 -4.65 -6.71 14.02
C ILE A 85 -6.04 -7.25 14.41
N SER A 86 -6.81 -6.49 15.20
CA SER A 86 -8.18 -6.88 15.52
C SER A 86 -9.14 -6.55 14.38
N ILE A 87 -10.31 -7.20 14.37
CA ILE A 87 -11.35 -6.91 13.38
C ILE A 87 -11.84 -5.46 13.54
N GLU A 88 -11.87 -4.91 14.77
CA GLU A 88 -12.23 -3.50 14.97
C GLU A 88 -11.19 -2.56 14.36
N ASP A 89 -9.90 -2.89 14.47
CA ASP A 89 -8.80 -2.11 13.90
C ASP A 89 -8.88 -2.09 12.35
N GLU A 90 -9.20 -3.22 11.71
CA GLU A 90 -9.33 -3.31 10.24
C GLU A 90 -10.48 -2.46 9.67
N LEU A 91 -11.50 -2.18 10.48
CA LEU A 91 -12.71 -1.45 10.07
C LEU A 91 -12.56 0.07 10.14
N GLU A 92 -11.49 0.59 10.74
CA GLU A 92 -11.23 2.03 10.76
C GLU A 92 -10.93 2.54 9.34
N GLU A 93 -11.54 3.66 8.94
CA GLU A 93 -11.34 4.25 7.61
C GLU A 93 -9.86 4.53 7.30
N GLU A 94 -9.09 4.88 8.32
CA GLU A 94 -7.65 5.14 8.22
C GLU A 94 -6.88 3.90 7.77
N ASN A 95 -7.36 2.70 8.09
CA ASN A 95 -6.70 1.43 7.80
C ASN A 95 -7.18 0.80 6.48
N TYR A 96 -8.11 1.44 5.77
CA TYR A 96 -8.71 0.90 4.54
C TYR A 96 -7.66 0.45 3.52
N TYR A 97 -6.62 1.25 3.24
CA TYR A 97 -5.62 0.85 2.23
C TYR A 97 -4.75 -0.30 2.68
N ALA A 98 -4.35 -0.30 3.96
CA ALA A 98 -3.50 -1.34 4.51
C ALA A 98 -4.23 -2.69 4.61
N SER A 99 -5.57 -2.69 4.69
CA SER A 99 -6.38 -3.93 4.65
C SER A 99 -6.59 -4.48 3.23
N LEU A 100 -6.28 -3.72 2.17
CA LEU A 100 -6.42 -4.22 0.80
C LEU A 100 -5.30 -5.22 0.43
N PRO A 101 -5.57 -6.25 -0.39
CA PRO A 101 -4.58 -7.26 -0.76
C PRO A 101 -3.30 -6.71 -1.41
N PHE A 102 -3.38 -5.55 -2.07
CA PHE A 102 -2.22 -4.93 -2.71
C PHE A 102 -1.18 -4.48 -1.66
N ALA A 103 -1.61 -4.03 -0.48
CA ALA A 103 -0.73 -3.49 0.56
C ALA A 103 0.15 -4.58 1.16
N ALA A 104 -0.41 -5.77 1.38
CA ALA A 104 0.38 -6.94 1.77
C ALA A 104 1.42 -7.27 0.70
N LEU A 105 1.02 -7.41 -0.56
CA LEU A 105 1.98 -7.68 -1.65
C LEU A 105 3.05 -6.59 -1.77
N PHE A 106 2.68 -5.32 -1.63
CA PHE A 106 3.62 -4.20 -1.63
C PHE A 106 4.65 -4.35 -0.52
N SER A 107 4.22 -4.62 0.71
CA SER A 107 5.12 -4.74 1.87
C SER A 107 6.10 -5.91 1.74
N PHE A 108 5.66 -7.02 1.15
CA PHE A 108 6.49 -8.20 0.91
C PHE A 108 7.44 -8.08 -0.30
N LEU A 109 7.25 -7.08 -1.16
CA LEU A 109 8.00 -6.92 -2.41
C LEU A 109 8.82 -5.61 -2.46
N LYS A 110 8.70 -4.77 -1.43
CA LYS A 110 9.38 -3.47 -1.36
C LYS A 110 10.90 -3.60 -1.22
#